data_AF-A0A4Q5QWR2-F1
#
_entry.id   AF-A0A4Q5QWR2-F1
#
_cell.length_a   1.000
_cell.length_b   1.000
_cell.length_c   1.000
_cell.angle_alpha   90.00
_cell.angle_beta   90.00
_cell.angle_gamma   90.00
#
_symmetry.space_group_name_H-M   'P 1'
#
loop_
_entity.id
_entity.type
_entity.pdbx_description
1 polymer ?
#
loop_
_entity_poly.entity_id
_entity_poly.type
_entity_poly.pdbx_seq_one_letter_code
_entity_poly.pdbx_strand_id
1 'polypeptide(L)'
;MTDTSRAGAPLQTTTTEATSLLDQAISVTRQPDRDQVETLLRALTQEATTGTVSFSKNLTVTMQRAIEAIDAQLSTQLAAIMHHEKFRALEGSWRGLHYLVTNSNTGRDLKVRVINASKRDLARDLEKAIEFDQSTLFKKIYENEFGTPGGEPYSALIGDYYFGAGQEDVELLRNVSGVAAAAFAPFISAAGPGMFGFETFEELSKPRDLADKFQSTEFSKWRGFRDTEDSRFVTLTMPRVLARQPYGAKTKSIDEFGYEEAPYTADGAPKPMAHEDYCWMNAAYALATRMTAAFSDSGWTTAIRGAEGGGKVADLPTHQFLSDDGDMSEQCPTEIAITSRREKELSDLGFLPLSHYKNT
;
A
#
# COMPACT_ATOMS: atom_id res chain seq x y z
N MET A 1 -17.93 -0.77 101.13
CA MET A 1 -18.78 -0.02 100.20
C MET A 1 -17.93 1.08 99.57
N THR A 2 -17.90 1.09 98.23
CA THR A 2 -17.55 2.20 97.31
C THR A 2 -16.16 2.85 97.49
N ASP A 3 -15.12 2.50 96.71
CA ASP A 3 -14.90 2.72 95.27
C ASP A 3 -14.19 4.06 94.99
N THR A 4 -12.94 4.01 94.50
CA THR A 4 -12.49 4.87 93.40
C THR A 4 -11.25 4.28 92.73
N SER A 5 -11.49 3.68 91.57
CA SER A 5 -10.52 3.36 90.52
C SER A 5 -9.80 4.61 90.00
N ARG A 6 -8.47 4.52 89.82
CA ARG A 6 -7.70 5.40 88.93
C ARG A 6 -6.92 4.53 87.95
N ALA A 7 -7.45 4.42 86.74
CA ALA A 7 -6.80 3.79 85.60
C ALA A 7 -5.63 4.66 85.11
N GLY A 8 -4.43 4.06 85.02
CA GLY A 8 -3.32 4.60 84.26
C GLY A 8 -3.47 4.18 82.79
N ALA A 9 -3.46 5.15 81.88
CA ALA A 9 -3.48 4.91 80.44
C ALA A 9 -2.12 4.35 79.96
N PRO A 10 -2.08 3.34 79.07
CA PRO A 10 -0.86 3.01 78.36
C PRO A 10 -0.66 3.99 77.20
N LEU A 11 0.60 4.41 77.04
CA LEU A 11 1.09 5.26 75.96
C LEU A 11 0.81 4.61 74.59
N GLN A 12 0.08 5.31 73.72
CA GLN A 12 0.08 5.03 72.30
C GLN A 12 1.43 5.43 71.72
N THR A 13 2.22 4.43 71.33
CA THR A 13 3.27 4.58 70.33
C THR A 13 2.61 4.96 69.02
N THR A 14 2.69 6.25 68.66
CA THR A 14 2.46 6.70 67.29
C THR A 14 3.57 6.14 66.41
N THR A 15 3.30 5.01 65.77
CA THR A 15 3.99 4.66 64.52
C THR A 15 3.63 5.72 63.50
N THR A 16 4.53 6.66 63.27
CA THR A 16 4.49 7.52 62.10
C THR A 16 4.66 6.60 60.90
N GLU A 17 3.56 6.20 60.26
CA GLU A 17 3.61 5.57 58.95
C GLU A 17 4.38 6.52 58.04
N ALA A 18 5.59 6.12 57.63
CA ALA A 18 6.33 6.83 56.61
C ALA A 18 5.47 6.78 55.35
N THR A 19 4.76 7.88 55.06
CA THR A 19 4.01 8.07 53.82
C THR A 19 4.89 7.60 52.66
N SER A 20 4.41 6.62 51.90
CA SER A 20 5.12 6.09 50.75
C SER A 20 5.52 7.23 49.82
N LEU A 21 6.71 7.18 49.23
CA LEU A 21 7.14 8.15 48.20
C LEU A 21 6.11 8.25 47.06
N LEU A 22 5.37 7.16 46.81
CA LEU A 22 4.25 7.11 45.88
C LEU A 22 3.09 8.01 46.33
N ASP A 23 2.70 7.95 47.61
CA ASP A 23 1.63 8.77 48.18
C ASP A 23 2.00 10.25 48.21
N GLN A 24 3.28 10.55 48.49
CA GLN A 24 3.81 11.91 48.43
C GLN A 24 3.77 12.46 47.00
N ALA A 25 4.16 11.67 45.99
CA ALA A 25 4.11 12.08 44.59
C ALA A 25 2.67 12.31 44.09
N ILE A 26 1.74 11.39 44.42
CA ILE A 26 0.32 11.49 44.05
C ILE A 26 -0.30 12.76 44.63
N SER A 27 0.05 13.14 45.88
CA SER A 27 -0.49 14.32 46.56
C SER A 27 -0.10 15.66 45.93
N VAL A 28 0.98 15.71 45.15
CA VAL A 28 1.50 16.94 44.51
C VAL A 28 0.85 17.18 43.14
N THR A 29 0.38 16.14 42.46
CA THR A 29 -0.29 16.22 41.16
C THR A 29 -1.74 16.70 41.32
N ARG A 30 -2.03 17.92 40.84
CA ARG A 30 -3.32 18.60 41.08
C ARG A 30 -4.53 18.03 40.31
N GLN A 31 -4.39 17.30 39.19
CA GLN A 31 -5.52 16.84 38.36
C GLN A 31 -5.22 15.66 37.40
N PRO A 32 -5.00 14.43 37.90
CA PRO A 32 -5.64 13.30 37.21
C PRO A 32 -6.34 12.33 38.18
N ASP A 33 -7.17 11.45 37.61
CA ASP A 33 -7.78 10.31 38.31
C ASP A 33 -6.70 9.52 39.07
N ARG A 34 -6.86 9.36 40.38
CA ARG A 34 -5.80 8.87 41.30
C ARG A 34 -5.25 7.52 40.86
N ASP A 35 -6.13 6.66 40.34
CA ASP A 35 -5.81 5.32 39.86
C ASP A 35 -4.93 5.34 38.60
N GLN A 36 -5.15 6.31 37.71
CA GLN A 36 -4.35 6.49 36.50
C GLN A 36 -2.93 6.95 36.85
N VAL A 37 -2.79 7.89 37.79
CA VAL A 37 -1.48 8.36 38.28
C VAL A 37 -0.71 7.23 38.98
N GLU A 38 -1.39 6.45 39.81
CA GLU A 38 -0.75 5.32 40.48
C GLU A 38 -0.24 4.28 39.47
N THR A 39 -1.04 3.96 38.46
CA THR A 39 -0.66 3.02 37.40
C THR A 39 0.56 3.52 36.63
N LEU A 40 0.57 4.80 36.23
CA LEU A 40 1.69 5.41 35.50
C LEU A 40 2.97 5.49 36.35
N LEU A 41 2.87 5.83 37.64
CA LEU A 41 4.01 5.88 38.55
C LEU A 41 4.59 4.48 38.82
N ARG A 42 3.74 3.45 38.95
CA ARG A 42 4.17 2.04 39.07
C ARG A 42 4.89 1.57 37.82
N ALA A 43 4.34 1.84 36.64
CA ALA A 43 4.99 1.50 35.37
C ALA A 43 6.37 2.17 35.24
N LEU A 44 6.46 3.46 35.57
CA LEU A 44 7.72 4.21 35.53
C LEU A 44 8.76 3.67 36.52
N THR A 45 8.36 3.34 37.75
CA THR A 45 9.27 2.78 38.76
C THR A 45 9.75 1.38 38.39
N GLN A 46 8.88 0.58 37.77
CA GLN A 46 9.25 -0.74 37.27
C GLN A 46 10.30 -0.64 36.15
N GLU A 47 10.07 0.20 35.13
CA GLU A 47 11.01 0.41 34.02
C GLU A 47 12.33 1.04 34.44
N ALA A 48 12.31 1.95 35.43
CA ALA A 48 13.52 2.50 36.02
C ALA A 48 14.36 1.42 36.74
N THR A 49 13.72 0.39 37.29
CA THR A 49 14.38 -0.73 37.97
C THR A 49 14.94 -1.75 36.99
N THR A 50 14.28 -1.94 35.84
CA THR A 50 14.71 -2.84 34.75
C THR A 50 15.95 -2.31 34.00
N GLY A 51 16.32 -1.04 34.20
CA GLY A 51 17.51 -0.42 33.59
C GLY A 51 17.28 0.19 32.21
N THR A 52 16.03 0.23 31.74
CA THR A 52 15.63 0.86 30.46
C THR A 52 15.82 2.39 30.49
N VAL A 53 15.88 3.00 31.67
CA VAL A 53 15.92 4.45 31.87
C VAL A 53 17.24 4.87 32.54
N SER A 54 18.13 5.58 31.82
CA SER A 54 19.32 6.17 32.44
C SER A 54 18.98 7.51 33.09
N PHE A 55 19.10 7.57 34.42
CA PHE A 55 18.67 8.72 35.20
C PHE A 55 19.58 9.93 34.92
N SER A 56 19.03 10.98 34.31
CA SER A 56 19.71 12.28 34.19
C SER A 56 19.19 13.27 35.24
N LYS A 57 19.98 14.30 35.56
CA LYS A 57 19.54 15.38 36.47
C LYS A 57 18.29 16.12 35.97
N ASN A 58 17.97 16.01 34.68
CA ASN A 58 16.77 16.59 34.09
C ASN A 58 15.75 15.48 33.79
N LEU A 59 14.75 15.33 34.67
CA LEU A 59 13.68 14.34 34.54
C LEU A 59 12.95 14.42 33.19
N THR A 60 12.79 15.61 32.60
CA THR A 60 12.16 15.78 31.29
C THR A 60 12.96 15.11 30.19
N VAL A 61 14.29 15.22 30.20
CA VAL A 61 15.16 14.54 29.22
C VAL A 61 15.10 13.03 29.40
N THR A 62 15.04 12.57 30.65
CA THR A 62 14.91 11.15 30.99
C THR A 62 13.58 10.58 30.48
N MET A 63 12.46 11.30 30.67
CA MET A 63 11.14 10.91 30.16
C MET A 63 11.09 10.93 28.63
N GLN A 64 11.65 11.96 27.99
CA GLN A 64 11.69 12.05 26.53
C GLN A 64 12.44 10.87 25.90
N ARG A 65 13.60 10.50 26.45
CA ARG A 65 14.35 9.32 26.01
C ARG A 65 13.60 8.02 26.20
N ALA A 66 12.82 7.89 27.28
CA ALA A 66 11.99 6.72 27.51
C ALA A 66 10.86 6.62 26.47
N ILE A 67 10.21 7.75 26.14
CA ILE A 67 9.21 7.82 25.07
C ILE A 67 9.84 7.45 23.72
N GLU A 68 10.99 8.03 23.37
CA GLU A 68 11.71 7.70 22.13
C GLU A 68 12.06 6.20 22.03
N ALA A 69 12.44 5.57 23.14
CA ALA A 69 12.72 4.14 23.17
C ALA A 69 11.45 3.29 22.96
N ILE A 70 10.32 3.70 23.54
CA ILE A 70 9.02 3.03 23.33
C ILE A 70 8.57 3.22 21.88
N ASP A 71 8.66 4.43 21.34
CA ASP A 71 8.29 4.76 19.97
C ASP A 71 9.12 3.96 18.96
N ALA A 72 10.41 3.75 19.22
CA ALA A 72 11.25 2.89 18.40
C ALA A 72 10.81 1.41 18.41
N GLN A 73 10.40 0.89 19.58
CA GLN A 73 9.87 -0.47 19.69
C GLN A 73 8.51 -0.62 18.99
N LEU A 74 7.61 0.35 19.19
CA LEU A 74 6.32 0.40 18.52
C LEU A 74 6.48 0.53 17.00
N SER A 75 7.41 1.36 16.55
CA SER A 75 7.72 1.52 15.13
C SER A 75 8.17 0.21 14.49
N THR A 76 9.09 -0.50 15.16
CA THR A 76 9.58 -1.81 14.69
C THR A 76 8.43 -2.81 14.57
N GLN A 77 7.57 -2.88 15.59
CA GLN A 77 6.44 -3.80 15.61
C GLN A 77 5.36 -3.44 14.58
N LEU A 78 5.04 -2.16 14.43
CA LEU A 78 4.05 -1.68 13.47
C LEU A 78 4.53 -1.86 12.03
N ALA A 79 5.81 -1.55 11.75
CA ALA A 79 6.43 -1.83 10.46
C ALA A 79 6.32 -3.31 10.10
N ALA A 80 6.63 -4.22 11.03
CA ALA A 80 6.50 -5.67 10.79
C ALA A 80 5.05 -6.10 10.45
N ILE A 81 4.03 -5.47 11.06
CA ILE A 81 2.62 -5.73 10.75
C ILE A 81 2.25 -5.18 9.37
N MET A 82 2.66 -3.95 9.07
CA MET A 82 2.34 -3.26 7.83
C MET A 82 3.06 -3.86 6.62
N HIS A 83 4.30 -4.30 6.79
CA HIS A 83 5.12 -4.91 5.73
C HIS A 83 4.80 -6.39 5.53
N HIS A 84 3.91 -6.97 6.33
CA HIS A 84 3.43 -8.33 6.10
C HIS A 84 2.67 -8.42 4.76
N GLU A 85 3.03 -9.40 3.91
CA GLU A 85 2.54 -9.57 2.53
C GLU A 85 1.02 -9.38 2.38
N LYS A 86 0.23 -10.04 3.24
CA LYS A 86 -1.24 -9.94 3.22
C LYS A 86 -1.76 -8.53 3.49
N PHE A 87 -1.15 -7.80 4.42
CA PHE A 87 -1.55 -6.43 4.73
C PHE A 87 -1.14 -5.51 3.60
N ARG A 88 0.10 -5.61 3.12
CA ARG A 88 0.60 -4.82 2.00
C ARG A 88 -0.21 -5.01 0.72
N ALA A 89 -0.59 -6.25 0.40
CA ALA A 89 -1.45 -6.53 -0.76
C ALA A 89 -2.81 -5.85 -0.62
N LEU A 90 -3.45 -5.98 0.55
CA LEU A 90 -4.74 -5.32 0.83
C LEU A 90 -4.61 -3.79 0.80
N GLU A 91 -3.58 -3.24 1.42
CA GLU A 91 -3.29 -1.82 1.46
C GLU A 91 -3.04 -1.27 0.05
N GLY A 92 -2.23 -1.94 -0.75
CA GLY A 92 -1.95 -1.56 -2.14
C GLY A 92 -3.22 -1.52 -3.01
N SER A 93 -4.09 -2.53 -2.89
CA SER A 93 -5.37 -2.58 -3.58
C SER A 93 -6.31 -1.42 -3.18
N TRP A 94 -6.53 -1.23 -1.88
CA TRP A 94 -7.43 -0.18 -1.39
C TRP A 94 -6.88 1.23 -1.62
N ARG A 95 -5.57 1.42 -1.52
CA ARG A 95 -4.93 2.70 -1.86
C ARG A 95 -4.97 2.97 -3.34
N GLY A 96 -4.80 1.96 -4.19
CA GLY A 96 -4.97 2.09 -5.63
C GLY A 96 -6.40 2.49 -6.01
N LEU A 97 -7.40 1.85 -5.40
CA LEU A 97 -8.81 2.25 -5.57
C LEU A 97 -9.07 3.67 -5.04
N HIS A 98 -8.54 4.01 -3.87
CA HIS A 98 -8.64 5.35 -3.31
C HIS A 98 -7.98 6.39 -4.22
N TYR A 99 -6.82 6.07 -4.81
CA TYR A 99 -6.14 6.91 -5.79
C TYR A 99 -7.03 7.15 -7.01
N LEU A 100 -7.66 6.11 -7.57
CA LEU A 100 -8.58 6.26 -8.70
C LEU A 100 -9.78 7.15 -8.34
N VAL A 101 -10.43 6.90 -7.20
CA VAL A 101 -11.63 7.65 -6.80
C VAL A 101 -11.31 9.11 -6.50
N THR A 102 -10.22 9.38 -5.77
CA THR A 102 -9.83 10.73 -5.36
C THR A 102 -9.40 11.58 -6.54
N ASN A 103 -8.74 10.98 -7.53
CA ASN A 103 -8.24 11.68 -8.71
C ASN A 103 -9.22 11.65 -9.90
N SER A 104 -10.44 11.18 -9.71
CA SER A 104 -11.49 11.18 -10.74
C SER A 104 -12.62 12.14 -10.37
N ASN A 105 -13.04 12.97 -11.32
CA ASN A 105 -14.18 13.86 -11.14
C ASN A 105 -15.50 13.07 -11.30
N THR A 106 -15.85 12.30 -10.28
CA THR A 106 -17.09 11.51 -10.26
C THR A 106 -18.32 12.41 -10.18
N GLY A 107 -19.38 12.03 -10.90
CA GLY A 107 -20.58 12.83 -11.01
C GLY A 107 -21.73 12.06 -11.64
N ARG A 108 -22.60 12.75 -12.37
CA ARG A 108 -23.71 12.09 -13.08
C ARG A 108 -23.18 11.23 -14.23
N ASP A 109 -22.19 11.74 -14.97
CA ASP A 109 -21.71 11.17 -16.23
C ASP A 109 -20.50 10.24 -16.04
N LEU A 110 -19.81 10.33 -14.90
CA LEU A 110 -18.66 9.47 -14.55
C LEU A 110 -18.94 8.74 -13.24
N LYS A 111 -19.03 7.41 -13.33
CA LYS A 111 -19.30 6.53 -12.19
C LYS A 111 -18.22 5.46 -12.10
N VAL A 112 -17.78 5.17 -10.88
CA VAL A 112 -16.89 4.06 -10.57
C VAL A 112 -17.70 3.02 -9.81
N ARG A 113 -17.89 1.84 -10.40
CA ARG A 113 -18.57 0.70 -9.75
C ARG A 113 -17.54 -0.35 -9.38
N VAL A 114 -17.59 -0.83 -8.14
CA VAL A 114 -16.60 -1.76 -7.60
C VAL A 114 -17.25 -3.11 -7.34
N ILE A 115 -16.60 -4.17 -7.80
CA ILE A 115 -16.96 -5.55 -7.48
C ILE A 115 -15.78 -6.18 -6.77
N ASN A 116 -16.00 -6.66 -5.54
CA ASN A 116 -14.99 -7.41 -4.81
C ASN A 116 -15.01 -8.88 -5.28
N ALA A 117 -13.98 -9.28 -5.99
CA ALA A 117 -13.75 -10.66 -6.42
C ALA A 117 -12.25 -10.95 -6.32
N SER A 118 -11.89 -12.16 -5.87
CA SER A 118 -10.50 -12.59 -6.00
C SER A 118 -10.22 -13.08 -7.42
N LYS A 119 -8.96 -13.02 -7.85
CA LYS A 119 -8.52 -13.56 -9.15
C LYS A 119 -8.95 -15.03 -9.34
N ARG A 120 -8.88 -15.81 -8.26
CA ARG A 120 -9.30 -17.23 -8.23
C ARG A 120 -10.81 -17.40 -8.36
N ASP A 121 -11.61 -16.51 -7.78
CA ASP A 121 -13.06 -16.55 -7.96
C ASP A 121 -13.45 -16.22 -9.40
N LEU A 122 -12.78 -15.23 -9.99
CA LEU A 122 -12.98 -14.83 -11.38
C LEU A 122 -12.63 -15.97 -12.35
N ALA A 123 -11.48 -16.62 -12.16
CA ALA A 123 -11.08 -17.78 -12.94
C ALA A 123 -12.10 -18.92 -12.82
N ARG A 124 -12.50 -19.26 -11.59
CA ARG A 124 -13.50 -20.33 -11.35
C ARG A 124 -14.87 -20.03 -11.94
N ASP A 125 -15.30 -18.77 -11.97
CA ASP A 125 -16.57 -18.38 -12.60
C ASP A 125 -16.53 -18.60 -14.12
N LEU A 126 -15.43 -18.19 -14.75
CA LEU A 126 -15.26 -18.29 -16.21
C LEU A 126 -14.97 -19.73 -16.68
N GLU A 127 -14.25 -20.53 -15.89
CA GLU A 127 -13.98 -21.95 -16.20
C GLU A 127 -15.22 -22.85 -16.04
N LYS A 128 -16.14 -22.49 -15.12
CA LYS A 128 -17.38 -23.25 -14.92
C LYS A 128 -18.40 -23.01 -16.03
N ALA A 129 -18.31 -21.87 -16.71
CA ALA A 129 -19.20 -21.55 -17.81
C ALA A 129 -18.80 -22.37 -19.04
N ILE A 130 -19.78 -22.93 -19.76
CA ILE A 130 -19.52 -23.67 -21.01
C ILE A 130 -18.93 -22.73 -22.06
N GLU A 131 -19.47 -21.51 -22.11
CA GLU A 131 -18.98 -20.39 -22.90
C GLU A 131 -18.91 -19.14 -22.00
N PHE A 132 -18.06 -18.18 -22.36
CA PHE A 132 -17.80 -16.99 -21.52
C PHE A 132 -19.06 -16.15 -21.28
N ASP A 133 -20.05 -16.20 -22.17
CA ASP A 133 -21.31 -15.46 -22.11
C ASP A 133 -22.29 -16.00 -21.05
N GLN A 134 -22.07 -17.20 -20.53
CA GLN A 134 -22.87 -17.78 -19.45
C GLN A 134 -22.32 -17.49 -18.05
N SER A 135 -21.14 -16.87 -17.97
CA SER A 135 -20.46 -16.54 -16.71
C SER A 135 -21.22 -15.47 -15.89
N THR A 136 -21.01 -15.48 -14.58
CA THR A 136 -21.58 -14.43 -13.71
C THR A 136 -21.02 -13.06 -14.06
N LEU A 137 -19.74 -12.99 -14.45
CA LEU A 137 -19.11 -11.76 -14.93
C LEU A 137 -19.84 -11.20 -16.15
N PHE A 138 -20.10 -12.03 -17.18
CA PHE A 138 -20.79 -11.58 -18.38
C PHE A 138 -22.19 -11.03 -18.08
N LYS A 139 -22.96 -11.72 -17.22
CA LYS A 139 -24.29 -11.23 -16.81
C LYS A 139 -24.22 -9.84 -16.17
N LYS A 140 -23.22 -9.61 -15.32
CA LYS A 140 -23.05 -8.33 -14.62
C LYS A 140 -22.59 -7.20 -15.54
N ILE A 141 -21.70 -7.49 -16.49
CA ILE A 141 -21.09 -6.48 -17.37
C ILE A 141 -21.93 -6.23 -18.61
N TYR A 142 -22.37 -7.30 -19.28
CA TYR A 142 -23.12 -7.24 -20.53
C TYR A 142 -24.63 -7.22 -20.27
N GLU A 143 -25.22 -8.32 -19.75
CA GLU A 143 -26.68 -8.46 -19.72
C GLU A 143 -27.38 -7.38 -18.90
N ASN A 144 -26.90 -7.12 -17.68
CA ASN A 144 -27.56 -6.18 -16.76
C ASN A 144 -27.44 -4.71 -17.19
N GLU A 145 -26.46 -4.37 -18.03
CA GLU A 145 -26.18 -2.98 -18.39
C GLU A 145 -26.19 -2.80 -19.91
N PHE A 146 -25.15 -3.24 -20.62
CA PHE A 146 -25.01 -3.01 -22.07
C PHE A 146 -26.16 -3.62 -22.90
N GLY A 147 -26.60 -4.82 -22.55
CA GLY A 147 -27.67 -5.55 -23.24
C GLY A 147 -29.09 -5.18 -22.79
N THR A 148 -29.24 -4.39 -21.73
CA THR A 148 -30.56 -4.01 -21.17
C THR A 148 -30.97 -2.61 -21.61
N PRO A 149 -32.18 -2.42 -22.18
CA PRO A 149 -32.68 -1.10 -22.51
C PRO A 149 -32.71 -0.16 -21.30
N GLY A 150 -32.01 0.97 -21.40
CA GLY A 150 -31.88 1.95 -20.31
C GLY A 150 -30.79 1.64 -19.28
N GLY A 151 -29.96 0.61 -19.52
CA GLY A 151 -28.77 0.34 -18.72
C GLY A 151 -27.62 1.34 -18.95
N GLU A 152 -26.60 1.27 -18.11
CA GLU A 152 -25.42 2.15 -18.16
C GLU A 152 -24.18 1.33 -18.53
N PRO A 153 -23.81 1.27 -19.82
CA PRO A 153 -22.71 0.42 -20.27
C PRO A 153 -21.37 0.83 -19.65
N TYR A 154 -20.54 -0.15 -19.33
CA TYR A 154 -19.22 0.08 -18.79
C TYR A 154 -18.22 0.47 -19.89
N SER A 155 -17.47 1.54 -19.69
CA SER A 155 -16.47 1.98 -20.66
C SER A 155 -15.13 1.25 -20.56
N ALA A 156 -14.81 0.70 -19.38
CA ALA A 156 -13.59 -0.05 -19.13
C ALA A 156 -13.75 -0.92 -17.88
N LEU A 157 -13.01 -2.04 -17.85
CA LEU A 157 -12.96 -2.95 -16.71
C LEU A 157 -11.56 -2.90 -16.10
N ILE A 158 -11.45 -2.45 -14.86
CA ILE A 158 -10.15 -2.37 -14.17
C ILE A 158 -10.00 -3.58 -13.26
N GLY A 159 -9.08 -4.48 -13.63
CA GLY A 159 -8.71 -5.65 -12.83
C GLY A 159 -7.49 -5.35 -11.97
N ASP A 160 -7.68 -5.31 -10.65
CA ASP A 160 -6.55 -5.23 -9.71
C ASP A 160 -5.89 -6.59 -9.49
N TYR A 161 -5.28 -7.10 -10.56
CA TYR A 161 -4.59 -8.37 -10.61
C TYR A 161 -3.23 -8.20 -11.28
N TYR A 162 -2.35 -9.14 -10.98
CA TYR A 162 -1.06 -9.29 -11.66
C TYR A 162 -1.09 -10.59 -12.44
N PHE A 163 -0.90 -10.51 -13.75
CA PHE A 163 -0.86 -11.65 -14.66
C PHE A 163 0.57 -12.09 -14.94
N GLY A 164 0.82 -13.39 -14.88
CA GLY A 164 2.05 -14.04 -15.33
C GLY A 164 1.84 -14.83 -16.63
N ALA A 165 2.89 -15.53 -17.07
CA ALA A 165 2.85 -16.37 -18.26
C ALA A 165 2.33 -17.80 -18.01
N GLY A 166 1.88 -18.08 -16.77
CA GLY A 166 1.32 -19.37 -16.40
C GLY A 166 0.03 -19.68 -17.16
N GLN A 167 -0.29 -20.97 -17.28
CA GLN A 167 -1.48 -21.44 -18.00
C GLN A 167 -2.78 -20.82 -17.49
N GLU A 168 -3.01 -20.88 -16.17
CA GLU A 168 -4.24 -20.36 -15.53
C GLU A 168 -4.45 -18.87 -15.85
N ASP A 169 -3.37 -18.10 -15.85
CA ASP A 169 -3.41 -16.66 -16.11
C ASP A 169 -3.73 -16.34 -17.56
N VAL A 170 -3.10 -17.04 -18.50
CA VAL A 170 -3.36 -16.85 -19.94
C VAL A 170 -4.77 -17.32 -20.33
N GLU A 171 -5.26 -18.39 -19.71
CA GLU A 171 -6.64 -18.87 -19.89
C GLU A 171 -7.65 -17.87 -19.32
N LEU A 172 -7.39 -17.32 -18.13
CA LEU A 172 -8.20 -16.26 -17.56
C LEU A 172 -8.22 -15.02 -18.47
N LEU A 173 -7.07 -14.58 -18.99
CA LEU A 173 -7.01 -13.45 -19.94
C LEU A 173 -7.82 -13.72 -21.21
N ARG A 174 -7.74 -14.93 -21.75
CA ARG A 174 -8.54 -15.34 -22.91
C ARG A 174 -10.04 -15.25 -22.62
N ASN A 175 -10.50 -15.79 -21.50
CA ASN A 175 -11.92 -15.78 -21.14
C ASN A 175 -12.42 -14.36 -20.85
N VAL A 176 -11.65 -13.56 -20.10
CA VAL A 176 -12.00 -12.15 -19.82
C VAL A 176 -11.98 -11.32 -21.10
N SER A 177 -11.06 -11.58 -22.04
CA SER A 177 -11.02 -10.87 -23.32
C SER A 177 -12.30 -11.04 -24.14
N GLY A 178 -12.92 -12.23 -24.11
CA GLY A 178 -14.22 -12.46 -24.76
C GLY A 178 -15.34 -11.64 -24.14
N VAL A 179 -15.39 -11.55 -22.80
CA VAL A 179 -16.37 -10.70 -22.09
C VAL A 179 -16.12 -9.22 -22.40
N ALA A 180 -14.87 -8.78 -22.38
CA ALA A 180 -14.48 -7.41 -22.69
C ALA A 180 -14.82 -7.01 -24.13
N ALA A 181 -14.56 -7.90 -25.09
CA ALA A 181 -14.88 -7.71 -26.50
C ALA A 181 -16.40 -7.61 -26.73
N ALA A 182 -17.18 -8.52 -26.12
CA ALA A 182 -18.62 -8.52 -26.24
C ALA A 182 -19.27 -7.24 -25.68
N ALA A 183 -18.76 -6.74 -24.54
CA ALA A 183 -19.27 -5.51 -23.91
C ALA A 183 -18.65 -4.21 -24.44
N PHE A 184 -17.72 -4.28 -25.40
CA PHE A 184 -16.91 -3.15 -25.86
C PHE A 184 -16.21 -2.38 -24.72
N ALA A 185 -15.82 -3.11 -23.67
CA ALA A 185 -15.26 -2.56 -22.45
C ALA A 185 -13.85 -3.15 -22.22
N PRO A 186 -12.77 -2.47 -22.64
CA PRO A 186 -11.42 -3.00 -22.49
C PRO A 186 -11.09 -3.36 -21.04
N PHE A 187 -10.50 -4.53 -20.86
CA PHE A 187 -9.99 -5.01 -19.59
C PHE A 187 -8.55 -4.55 -19.38
N ILE A 188 -8.35 -3.75 -18.34
CA ILE A 188 -7.07 -3.15 -17.99
C ILE A 188 -6.63 -3.75 -16.68
N SER A 189 -5.44 -4.35 -16.67
CA SER A 189 -4.84 -4.94 -15.48
C SER A 189 -3.32 -4.73 -15.49
N ALA A 190 -2.56 -5.49 -14.70
CA ALA A 190 -1.10 -5.42 -14.70
C ALA A 190 -0.45 -6.75 -15.04
N ALA A 191 0.71 -6.68 -15.68
CA ALA A 191 1.65 -7.79 -15.73
C ALA A 191 2.43 -7.83 -14.40
N GLY A 192 2.58 -9.02 -13.81
CA GLY A 192 3.48 -9.24 -12.68
C GLY A 192 4.91 -9.57 -13.15
N PRO A 193 5.90 -9.59 -12.24
CA PRO A 193 7.28 -9.95 -12.59
C PRO A 193 7.37 -11.39 -13.17
N GLY A 194 6.49 -12.29 -12.71
CA GLY A 194 6.36 -13.64 -13.23
C GLY A 194 5.94 -13.73 -14.72
N MET A 195 5.37 -12.68 -15.32
CA MET A 195 5.14 -12.60 -16.77
C MET A 195 6.46 -12.65 -17.55
N PHE A 196 7.52 -12.15 -16.95
CA PHE A 196 8.85 -12.12 -17.55
C PHE A 196 9.75 -13.20 -16.96
N GLY A 197 9.22 -14.11 -16.13
CA GLY A 197 10.02 -15.10 -15.39
C GLY A 197 11.03 -14.45 -14.44
N PHE A 198 10.66 -13.35 -13.80
CA PHE A 198 11.43 -12.70 -12.74
C PHE A 198 10.76 -12.90 -11.39
N GLU A 199 11.51 -12.74 -10.31
CA GLU A 199 10.96 -12.65 -8.95
C GLU A 199 10.55 -11.22 -8.63
N THR A 200 11.33 -10.23 -9.09
CA THR A 200 11.10 -8.79 -8.90
C THR A 200 11.26 -8.01 -10.21
N PHE A 201 10.61 -6.86 -10.33
CA PHE A 201 10.77 -5.96 -11.47
C PHE A 201 12.14 -5.28 -11.55
N GLU A 202 12.92 -5.28 -10.46
CA GLU A 202 14.31 -4.78 -10.47
C GLU A 202 15.19 -5.56 -11.48
N GLU A 203 14.79 -6.78 -11.82
CA GLU A 203 15.48 -7.64 -12.78
C GLU A 203 15.26 -7.24 -14.25
N LEU A 204 14.32 -6.33 -14.54
CA LEU A 204 13.98 -5.92 -15.90
C LEU A 204 15.16 -5.31 -16.67
N SER A 205 16.16 -4.81 -15.96
CA SER A 205 17.41 -4.29 -16.54
C SER A 205 18.38 -5.38 -17.02
N LYS A 206 18.28 -6.62 -16.49
CA LYS A 206 19.25 -7.70 -16.72
C LYS A 206 19.20 -8.30 -18.14
N PRO A 207 18.02 -8.64 -18.72
CA PRO A 207 17.99 -9.26 -20.04
C PRO A 207 18.39 -8.27 -21.13
N ARG A 208 19.27 -8.69 -22.04
CA ARG A 208 19.66 -7.85 -23.17
C ARG A 208 18.53 -7.67 -24.18
N ASP A 209 17.77 -8.74 -24.42
CA ASP A 209 16.67 -8.82 -25.36
C ASP A 209 15.51 -9.59 -24.71
N LEU A 210 14.39 -8.91 -24.48
CA LEU A 210 13.16 -9.50 -23.97
C LEU A 210 12.39 -10.21 -25.08
N ALA A 211 12.47 -9.74 -26.33
CA ALA A 211 11.75 -10.34 -27.44
C ALA A 211 12.19 -11.79 -27.66
N ASP A 212 13.50 -12.05 -27.60
CA ASP A 212 14.06 -13.40 -27.66
C ASP A 212 13.50 -14.31 -26.54
N LYS A 213 13.32 -13.76 -25.32
CA LYS A 213 12.74 -14.53 -24.20
C LYS A 213 11.30 -14.97 -24.51
N PHE A 214 10.47 -14.09 -25.05
CA PHE A 214 9.08 -14.39 -25.40
C PHE A 214 8.93 -15.34 -26.61
N GLN A 215 9.99 -15.60 -27.36
CA GLN A 215 9.98 -16.61 -28.43
C GLN A 215 10.09 -18.05 -27.91
N SER A 216 10.47 -18.24 -26.64
CA SER A 216 10.58 -19.58 -26.06
C SER A 216 9.24 -20.34 -26.06
N THR A 217 9.32 -21.65 -25.85
CA THR A 217 8.15 -22.54 -25.79
C THR A 217 7.27 -22.28 -24.57
N GLU A 218 7.86 -21.76 -23.48
CA GLU A 218 7.14 -21.41 -22.25
C GLU A 218 6.08 -20.33 -22.50
N PHE A 219 6.35 -19.38 -23.41
CA PHE A 219 5.44 -18.31 -23.78
C PHE A 219 4.55 -18.64 -24.98
N SER A 220 4.50 -19.90 -25.43
CA SER A 220 3.67 -20.31 -26.57
C SER A 220 2.18 -19.97 -26.37
N LYS A 221 1.65 -20.18 -25.15
CA LYS A 221 0.27 -19.83 -24.81
C LYS A 221 0.03 -18.32 -24.83
N TRP A 222 0.97 -17.54 -24.29
CA TRP A 222 0.91 -16.08 -24.32
C TRP A 222 0.91 -15.54 -25.75
N ARG A 223 1.82 -16.03 -26.61
CA ARG A 223 1.83 -15.68 -28.05
C ARG A 223 0.53 -16.07 -28.74
N GLY A 224 0.05 -17.30 -28.52
CA GLY A 224 -1.24 -17.74 -29.05
C GLY A 224 -2.47 -17.02 -28.47
N PHE A 225 -2.34 -16.31 -27.35
CA PHE A 225 -3.35 -15.37 -26.87
C PHE A 225 -3.24 -14.03 -27.60
N ARG A 226 -2.03 -13.48 -27.76
CA ARG A 226 -1.81 -12.23 -28.52
C ARG A 226 -2.23 -12.32 -29.99
N ASP A 227 -2.18 -13.52 -30.58
CA ASP A 227 -2.63 -13.75 -31.95
C ASP A 227 -4.16 -13.76 -32.10
N THR A 228 -4.93 -13.77 -31.01
CA THR A 228 -6.40 -13.70 -31.08
C THR A 228 -6.88 -12.28 -31.32
N GLU A 229 -8.04 -12.16 -31.97
CA GLU A 229 -8.68 -10.86 -32.23
C GLU A 229 -9.08 -10.15 -30.93
N ASP A 230 -9.66 -10.88 -29.97
CA ASP A 230 -10.16 -10.33 -28.71
C ASP A 230 -9.06 -9.82 -27.77
N SER A 231 -7.81 -10.24 -27.98
CA SER A 231 -6.66 -9.77 -27.19
C SER A 231 -6.48 -8.24 -27.24
N ARG A 232 -7.00 -7.58 -28.30
CA ARG A 232 -6.99 -6.11 -28.43
C ARG A 232 -7.78 -5.39 -27.33
N PHE A 233 -8.70 -6.09 -26.67
CA PHE A 233 -9.47 -5.54 -25.55
C PHE A 233 -8.77 -5.72 -24.21
N VAL A 234 -7.55 -6.27 -24.17
CA VAL A 234 -6.78 -6.45 -22.95
C VAL A 234 -5.55 -5.53 -22.98
N THR A 235 -5.33 -4.81 -21.88
CA THR A 235 -4.12 -4.02 -21.66
C THR A 235 -3.48 -4.41 -20.33
N LEU A 236 -2.21 -4.80 -20.38
CA LEU A 236 -1.42 -5.11 -19.19
C LEU A 236 -0.40 -3.99 -18.94
N THR A 237 -0.65 -3.26 -17.87
CA THR A 237 0.22 -2.17 -17.38
C THR A 237 1.40 -2.72 -16.57
N MET A 238 2.50 -1.98 -16.53
CA MET A 238 3.67 -2.30 -15.70
C MET A 238 4.59 -1.08 -15.54
N PRO A 239 5.48 -1.04 -14.53
CA PRO A 239 5.50 -1.88 -13.33
C PRO A 239 4.50 -1.34 -12.27
N ARG A 240 4.55 -1.80 -11.02
CA ARG A 240 3.74 -1.18 -9.95
C ARG A 240 4.17 0.26 -9.67
N VAL A 241 3.27 1.02 -9.05
CA VAL A 241 3.45 2.46 -8.74
C VAL A 241 3.36 2.69 -7.24
N LEU A 242 4.15 3.60 -6.69
CA LEU A 242 4.15 3.88 -5.27
C LEU A 242 2.80 4.48 -4.85
N ALA A 243 2.14 3.85 -3.88
CA ALA A 243 0.80 4.24 -3.44
C ALA A 243 0.82 5.34 -2.37
N ARG A 244 1.90 5.40 -1.58
CA ARG A 244 2.13 6.41 -0.54
C ARG A 244 3.61 6.55 -0.22
N GLN A 245 3.98 7.69 0.36
CA GLN A 245 5.27 7.85 1.00
C GLN A 245 5.32 7.02 2.31
N PRO A 246 6.49 6.51 2.72
CA PRO A 246 6.70 5.95 4.05
C PRO A 246 6.38 6.97 5.13
N TYR A 247 5.80 6.52 6.24
CA TYR A 247 5.56 7.37 7.40
C TYR A 247 6.88 7.71 8.12
N GLY A 248 6.95 8.93 8.64
CA GLY A 248 8.13 9.44 9.32
C GLY A 248 8.01 10.93 9.62
N ALA A 249 8.78 11.41 10.59
CA ALA A 249 8.73 12.80 11.03
C ALA A 249 9.11 13.80 9.92
N LYS A 250 9.97 13.40 8.98
CA LYS A 250 10.41 14.22 7.84
C LYS A 250 9.55 14.05 6.58
N THR A 251 8.70 13.02 6.53
CA THR A 251 7.85 12.70 5.39
C THR A 251 6.39 12.96 5.78
N LYS A 252 5.68 11.91 6.20
CA LYS A 252 4.30 11.97 6.67
C LYS A 252 4.25 11.51 8.12
N SER A 253 4.15 12.48 9.03
CA SER A 253 4.01 12.20 10.47
C SER A 253 2.61 11.69 10.80
N ILE A 254 2.51 11.00 11.93
CA ILE A 254 1.24 10.65 12.59
C ILE A 254 1.19 11.35 13.96
N ASP A 255 -0.01 11.50 14.52
CA ASP A 255 -0.21 12.27 15.76
C ASP A 255 -0.04 11.39 17.01
N GLU A 256 -0.20 10.08 16.88
CA GLU A 256 -0.29 9.14 18.00
C GLU A 256 1.06 8.89 18.69
N PHE A 257 2.15 8.75 17.92
CA PHE A 257 3.50 8.55 18.42
C PHE A 257 4.55 8.85 17.34
N GLY A 258 5.84 8.91 17.71
CA GLY A 258 6.96 9.11 16.80
C GLY A 258 7.23 7.91 15.90
N TYR A 259 6.31 7.63 14.96
CA TYR A 259 6.43 6.50 14.05
C TYR A 259 7.43 6.77 12.93
N GLU A 260 8.43 5.90 12.81
CA GLU A 260 9.37 5.88 11.69
C GLU A 260 9.27 4.53 10.98
N GLU A 261 8.77 4.54 9.75
CA GLU A 261 8.61 3.33 8.93
C GLU A 261 9.89 2.99 8.16
N ALA A 262 10.57 4.01 7.63
CA ALA A 262 11.85 3.86 6.95
C ALA A 262 13.01 3.80 7.94
N PRO A 263 14.02 2.95 7.71
CA PRO A 263 15.19 2.88 8.58
C PRO A 263 16.00 4.18 8.54
N TYR A 264 16.72 4.48 9.63
CA TYR A 264 17.68 5.59 9.70
C TYR A 264 19.09 5.09 10.03
N THR A 265 20.11 5.87 9.69
CA THR A 265 21.48 5.70 10.18
C THR A 265 21.56 6.06 11.67
N ALA A 266 22.63 5.62 12.35
CA ALA A 266 22.90 6.02 13.73
C ALA A 266 23.02 7.56 13.88
N ASP A 267 23.39 8.25 12.80
CA ASP A 267 23.51 9.71 12.74
C ASP A 267 22.18 10.41 12.37
N GLY A 268 21.08 9.67 12.23
CA GLY A 268 19.75 10.21 11.94
C GLY A 268 19.48 10.56 10.47
N ALA A 269 20.27 10.03 9.54
CA ALA A 269 20.03 10.16 8.10
C ALA A 269 19.09 9.05 7.60
N PRO A 270 18.13 9.36 6.70
CA PRO A 270 17.21 8.35 6.17
C PRO A 270 17.96 7.29 5.34
N LYS A 271 17.60 6.02 5.48
CA LYS A 271 18.12 4.90 4.69
C LYS A 271 17.06 4.39 3.71
N PRO A 272 17.48 3.72 2.61
CA PRO A 272 16.51 3.06 1.74
C PRO A 272 15.77 1.95 2.49
N MET A 273 14.46 1.85 2.25
CA MET A 273 13.68 0.68 2.61
C MET A 273 13.92 -0.44 1.58
N ALA A 274 13.69 -1.70 1.98
CA ALA A 274 13.68 -2.79 1.01
C ALA A 274 12.57 -2.55 -0.02
N HIS A 275 12.81 -2.93 -1.28
CA HIS A 275 11.90 -2.68 -2.40
C HIS A 275 10.46 -3.14 -2.11
N GLU A 276 10.31 -4.34 -1.55
CA GLU A 276 8.99 -4.89 -1.23
C GLU A 276 8.33 -4.23 0.00
N ASP A 277 9.06 -3.55 0.87
CA ASP A 277 8.47 -2.91 2.06
C ASP A 277 7.71 -1.62 1.71
N TYR A 278 7.96 -1.06 0.52
CA TYR A 278 7.14 0.02 0.00
C TYR A 278 5.70 -0.44 -0.32
N CYS A 279 4.74 0.44 -0.07
CA CYS A 279 3.35 0.19 -0.43
C CYS A 279 3.12 0.47 -1.92
N TRP A 280 3.15 -0.57 -2.74
CA TRP A 280 2.92 -0.50 -4.18
C TRP A 280 1.44 -0.71 -4.54
N MET A 281 0.90 0.16 -5.39
CA MET A 281 -0.40 -0.01 -6.04
C MET A 281 -0.24 -0.47 -7.49
N ASN A 282 -1.31 -1.06 -8.01
CA ASN A 282 -1.40 -1.51 -9.39
C ASN A 282 -1.43 -0.32 -10.37
N ALA A 283 -0.58 -0.35 -11.40
CA ALA A 283 -0.54 0.69 -12.44
C ALA A 283 -1.83 0.80 -13.26
N ALA A 284 -2.69 -0.22 -13.24
CA ALA A 284 -4.00 -0.18 -13.86
C ALA A 284 -4.85 0.98 -13.31
N TYR A 285 -4.73 1.30 -12.01
CA TYR A 285 -5.39 2.45 -11.40
C TYR A 285 -4.85 3.79 -11.92
N ALA A 286 -3.54 3.87 -12.19
CA ALA A 286 -2.93 5.06 -12.76
C ALA A 286 -3.44 5.32 -14.19
N LEU A 287 -3.52 4.28 -15.03
CA LEU A 287 -4.09 4.40 -16.37
C LEU A 287 -5.59 4.76 -16.30
N ALA A 288 -6.35 4.08 -15.43
CA ALA A 288 -7.77 4.37 -15.24
C ALA A 288 -8.01 5.85 -14.86
N THR A 289 -7.14 6.41 -14.02
CA THR A 289 -7.17 7.84 -13.65
C THR A 289 -6.88 8.79 -14.82
N ARG A 290 -6.12 8.34 -15.84
CA ARG A 290 -5.95 9.09 -17.10
C ARG A 290 -7.14 8.97 -18.02
N MET A 291 -7.79 7.81 -18.05
CA MET A 291 -9.05 7.64 -18.78
C MET A 291 -10.16 8.53 -18.21
N THR A 292 -10.33 8.56 -16.89
CA THR A 292 -11.36 9.39 -16.24
C THR A 292 -11.10 10.88 -16.42
N ALA A 293 -9.84 11.31 -16.38
CA ALA A 293 -9.46 12.69 -16.67
C ALA A 293 -9.71 13.06 -18.14
N ALA A 294 -9.27 12.24 -19.09
CA ALA A 294 -9.51 12.47 -20.52
C ALA A 294 -11.02 12.59 -20.85
N PHE A 295 -11.83 11.73 -20.22
CA PHE A 295 -13.28 11.80 -20.34
C PHE A 295 -13.86 13.07 -19.69
N SER A 296 -13.37 13.47 -18.52
CA SER A 296 -13.81 14.70 -17.86
C SER A 296 -13.49 15.96 -18.69
N ASP A 297 -12.35 15.96 -19.38
CA ASP A 297 -11.89 17.10 -20.16
C ASP A 297 -12.56 17.19 -21.54
N SER A 298 -12.76 16.04 -22.21
CA SER A 298 -13.16 16.01 -23.63
C SER A 298 -14.45 15.24 -23.91
N GLY A 299 -14.98 14.49 -22.94
CA GLY A 299 -16.04 13.50 -23.14
C GLY A 299 -15.57 12.19 -23.79
N TRP A 300 -14.28 12.07 -24.13
CA TRP A 300 -13.69 10.91 -24.80
C TRP A 300 -12.42 10.42 -24.11
N THR A 301 -12.15 9.13 -24.17
CA THR A 301 -10.95 8.49 -23.57
C THR A 301 -9.79 8.37 -24.55
N THR A 302 -9.57 9.38 -25.40
CA THR A 302 -8.55 9.33 -26.47
C THR A 302 -7.18 9.85 -26.03
N ALA A 303 -7.14 10.83 -25.12
CA ALA A 303 -5.91 11.45 -24.63
C ALA A 303 -5.37 10.75 -23.36
N ILE A 304 -4.90 9.51 -23.51
CA ILE A 304 -4.50 8.64 -22.38
C ILE A 304 -3.06 8.12 -22.49
N ARG A 305 -2.26 8.63 -23.44
CA ARG A 305 -0.88 8.16 -23.70
C ARG A 305 0.06 9.31 -24.06
N GLY A 306 1.34 9.12 -23.76
CA GLY A 306 2.38 10.12 -24.01
C GLY A 306 2.38 11.24 -22.97
N ALA A 307 3.55 11.85 -22.75
CA ALA A 307 3.72 12.86 -21.71
C ALA A 307 2.85 14.10 -21.94
N GLU A 308 2.84 14.60 -23.16
CA GLU A 308 2.01 15.75 -23.58
C GLU A 308 0.67 15.32 -24.17
N GLY A 309 0.41 14.01 -24.27
CA GLY A 309 -0.80 13.44 -24.89
C GLY A 309 -1.86 12.97 -23.88
N GLY A 310 -1.78 13.47 -22.63
CA GLY A 310 -2.70 13.12 -21.55
C GLY A 310 -2.37 11.83 -20.79
N GLY A 311 -1.29 11.14 -21.16
CA GLY A 311 -0.80 9.95 -20.45
C GLY A 311 0.10 10.24 -19.25
N LYS A 312 0.42 11.51 -18.96
CA LYS A 312 1.26 11.89 -17.81
C LYS A 312 0.52 11.64 -16.49
N VAL A 313 1.14 10.79 -15.67
CA VAL A 313 0.77 10.60 -14.26
C VAL A 313 1.61 11.57 -13.44
N ALA A 314 0.95 12.50 -12.77
CA ALA A 314 1.61 13.53 -11.96
C ALA A 314 1.47 13.22 -10.47
N ASP A 315 2.27 13.92 -9.65
CA ASP A 315 2.17 13.92 -8.18
C ASP A 315 2.27 12.53 -7.56
N LEU A 316 3.12 11.68 -8.16
CA LEU A 316 3.42 10.38 -7.56
C LEU A 316 4.23 10.56 -6.27
N PRO A 317 3.96 9.76 -5.23
CA PRO A 317 4.77 9.77 -4.03
C PRO A 317 6.25 9.50 -4.33
N THR A 318 7.14 10.22 -3.66
CA THR A 318 8.58 9.97 -3.69
C THR A 318 9.12 9.80 -2.27
N HIS A 319 10.23 9.08 -2.13
CA HIS A 319 10.91 8.89 -0.86
C HIS A 319 12.40 9.18 -1.02
N GLN A 320 12.91 10.16 -0.27
CA GLN A 320 14.31 10.57 -0.33
C GLN A 320 15.11 9.89 0.78
N PHE A 321 16.25 9.32 0.42
CA PHE A 321 17.14 8.62 1.35
C PHE A 321 18.60 8.93 1.04
N LEU A 322 19.47 8.70 2.01
CA LEU A 322 20.91 8.77 1.83
C LEU A 322 21.39 7.46 1.20
N SER A 323 22.02 7.56 0.03
CA SER A 323 22.61 6.40 -0.64
C SER A 323 23.93 5.98 0.03
N ASP A 324 24.41 4.79 -0.30
CA ASP A 324 25.68 4.25 0.22
C ASP A 324 26.89 5.13 -0.17
N ASP A 325 26.77 5.85 -1.29
CA ASP A 325 27.78 6.81 -1.77
C ASP A 325 27.77 8.15 -1.00
N GLY A 326 26.84 8.34 -0.06
CA GLY A 326 26.71 9.55 0.76
C GLY A 326 25.92 10.69 0.09
N ASP A 327 25.43 10.49 -1.12
CA ASP A 327 24.55 11.44 -1.82
C ASP A 327 23.07 11.18 -1.50
N MET A 328 22.29 12.26 -1.43
CA MET A 328 20.83 12.16 -1.35
C MET A 328 20.29 11.61 -2.66
N SER A 329 19.55 10.51 -2.56
CA SER A 329 18.89 9.82 -3.67
C SER A 329 17.39 9.74 -3.44
N GLU A 330 16.64 9.53 -4.51
CA GLU A 330 15.19 9.43 -4.48
C GLU A 330 14.74 8.06 -5.00
N GLN A 331 13.84 7.42 -4.25
CA GLN A 331 13.20 6.19 -4.69
C GLN A 331 12.33 6.49 -5.91
N CYS A 332 12.54 5.69 -6.97
CA CYS A 332 11.72 5.77 -8.17
C CYS A 332 10.25 5.50 -7.82
N PRO A 333 9.29 6.39 -8.20
CA PRO A 333 7.86 6.18 -7.94
C PRO A 333 7.26 4.99 -8.70
N THR A 334 7.93 4.53 -9.75
CA THR A 334 7.68 3.22 -10.38
C THR A 334 8.74 2.25 -9.91
N GLU A 335 8.44 0.95 -9.81
CA GLU A 335 9.40 -0.02 -9.25
C GLU A 335 10.77 -0.04 -9.93
N ILE A 336 10.82 0.33 -11.20
CA ILE A 336 12.05 0.48 -11.96
C ILE A 336 11.91 1.63 -12.95
N ALA A 337 13.02 2.33 -13.20
CA ALA A 337 13.12 3.29 -14.30
C ALA A 337 13.24 2.53 -15.64
N ILE A 338 12.34 2.83 -16.58
CA ILE A 338 12.32 2.21 -17.91
C ILE A 338 12.92 3.19 -18.93
N THR A 339 13.95 2.75 -19.66
CA THR A 339 14.55 3.55 -20.74
C THR A 339 13.65 3.54 -21.99
N SER A 340 13.75 4.55 -22.86
CA SER A 340 12.95 4.62 -24.09
C SER A 340 13.13 3.39 -25.02
N ARG A 341 14.32 2.79 -25.03
CA ARG A 341 14.56 1.54 -25.78
C ARG A 341 13.74 0.39 -25.19
N ARG A 342 13.74 0.26 -23.86
CA ARG A 342 13.04 -0.82 -23.15
C ARG A 342 11.52 -0.61 -23.20
N GLU A 343 11.07 0.64 -23.10
CA GLU A 343 9.68 1.05 -23.27
C GLU A 343 9.14 0.57 -24.63
N LYS A 344 9.86 0.87 -25.72
CA LYS A 344 9.49 0.43 -27.06
C LYS A 344 9.43 -1.10 -27.17
N GLU A 345 10.43 -1.80 -26.64
CA GLU A 345 10.48 -3.27 -26.67
C GLU A 345 9.30 -3.90 -25.92
N LEU A 346 8.95 -3.36 -24.74
CA LEU A 346 7.77 -3.79 -23.98
C LEU A 346 6.47 -3.49 -24.73
N SER A 347 6.37 -2.34 -25.39
CA SER A 347 5.22 -1.98 -26.22
C SER A 347 5.06 -2.93 -27.41
N ASP A 348 6.15 -3.29 -28.10
CA ASP A 348 6.15 -4.26 -29.21
C ASP A 348 5.75 -5.67 -28.71
N LEU A 349 5.98 -5.96 -27.43
CA LEU A 349 5.54 -7.18 -26.73
C LEU A 349 4.10 -7.13 -26.20
N GLY A 350 3.39 -6.02 -26.37
CA GLY A 350 1.97 -5.88 -25.99
C GLY A 350 1.73 -5.46 -24.55
N PHE A 351 2.75 -4.89 -23.87
CA PHE A 351 2.60 -4.30 -22.54
C PHE A 351 2.48 -2.78 -22.62
N LEU A 352 1.88 -2.17 -21.60
CA LEU A 352 1.84 -0.72 -21.43
C LEU A 352 2.76 -0.30 -20.27
N PRO A 353 4.02 0.04 -20.55
CA PRO A 353 4.96 0.51 -19.55
C PRO A 353 4.66 1.95 -19.09
N LEU A 354 4.67 2.18 -17.78
CA LEU A 354 4.74 3.51 -17.17
C LEU A 354 6.21 3.86 -16.92
N SER A 355 6.71 4.85 -17.65
CA SER A 355 8.10 5.30 -17.54
C SER A 355 8.20 6.53 -16.64
N HIS A 356 8.99 6.44 -15.57
CA HIS A 356 9.31 7.58 -14.71
C HIS A 356 10.28 8.55 -15.40
N TYR A 357 10.02 9.85 -15.25
CA TYR A 357 10.88 10.92 -15.75
C TYR A 357 11.90 11.25 -14.67
N LYS A 358 13.20 11.11 -14.98
CA LYS A 358 14.24 11.32 -13.99
C LYS A 358 14.28 12.79 -13.52
N ASN A 359 14.45 13.00 -12.22
CA ASN A 359 14.52 14.30 -11.55
C ASN A 359 13.22 15.13 -11.63
N THR A 360 12.07 14.46 -11.62
CA THR A 360 10.73 15.08 -11.51
C THR A 360 9.96 14.40 -10.40
#